data_AF-A0A850JEM9-F1
#
_entry.id   AF-A0A850JEM9-F1
#
_cell.length_a   1.000
_cell.length_b   1.000
_cell.length_c   1.000
_cell.angle_alpha   90.00
_cell.angle_beta   90.00
_cell.angle_gamma   90.00
#
_symmetry.space_group_name_H-M   'P 1'
#
loop_
_entity.id
_entity.type
_entity.pdbx_description
1 polymer ?
#
loop_
_entity_poly.entity_id
_entity_poly.type
_entity_poly.pdbx_seq_one_letter_code
_entity_poly.pdbx_strand_id
1 'polypeptide(L)'
;MLAKECRDCGQMKPVAEFWNRKASPDGLALYCKECFGLRNAAAYRGKQAVEGKEVRAYRKRVQLPEGMKYCARCETVKSVDEFGRNRARKSGIAVYCRPCYSVVIAENKRRNHGSERNYLLRLRYGVTEQEVTQMVADQGGTCVICLRAEPKHVDHSHLTGRVRGILCFKCNGALGQFKDDPRCLGDAANYLELRGPHAYRMKLELDVPALDGHARRREVTTLWGTKAKLSGTSRQNHLRQKYGINDEDARWLLNVQGGMCAICWSMPAEHVDHDHRTGAVRGMACGGCNAGMGQLGDDPTSLRRAADYLLGELVREVPASSGTTRLSFTVPDVDPRTVPAGGWEPYLEADGRHRRNVWQDDDDREDPAWVDRCLDKILGSLRSMSEENARA
;
A
#
# COMPACT_ATOMS: atom_id res chain seq x y z
N MET A 1 -34.14 53.30 -34.30
CA MET A 1 -33.50 51.98 -34.10
C MET A 1 -33.73 51.15 -35.35
N LEU A 2 -32.70 50.55 -35.94
CA LEU A 2 -32.86 49.67 -37.10
C LEU A 2 -33.62 48.40 -36.66
N ALA A 3 -34.71 48.09 -37.34
CA ALA A 3 -35.54 46.91 -37.12
C ALA A 3 -35.77 46.17 -38.43
N LYS A 4 -35.92 44.84 -38.37
CA LYS A 4 -36.11 43.95 -39.52
C LYS A 4 -37.27 43.00 -39.24
N GLU A 5 -38.06 42.70 -40.27
CA GLU A 5 -39.13 41.72 -40.18
C GLU A 5 -38.58 40.29 -40.22
N CYS A 6 -38.99 39.45 -39.28
CA CYS A 6 -38.66 38.03 -39.29
C CYS A 6 -39.61 37.27 -40.24
N ARG A 7 -39.08 36.59 -41.26
CA ARG A 7 -39.89 35.83 -42.24
C ARG A 7 -40.63 34.61 -41.67
N ASP A 8 -40.37 34.24 -40.42
CA ASP A 8 -40.99 33.07 -39.80
C ASP A 8 -42.14 33.48 -38.87
N CYS A 9 -41.93 34.50 -38.03
CA CYS A 9 -42.96 34.97 -37.08
C CYS A 9 -43.67 36.26 -37.50
N GLY A 10 -43.28 36.90 -38.61
CA GLY A 10 -43.86 38.14 -39.13
C GLY A 10 -43.63 39.38 -38.26
N GLN A 11 -42.89 39.27 -37.14
CA GLN A 11 -42.68 40.38 -36.23
C GLN A 11 -41.50 41.25 -36.65
N MET A 12 -41.67 42.58 -36.53
CA MET A 12 -40.57 43.56 -36.59
C MET A 12 -39.74 43.47 -35.31
N LYS A 13 -38.48 43.04 -35.43
CA LYS A 13 -37.56 42.91 -34.28
C LYS A 13 -36.31 43.78 -34.49
N PRO A 14 -35.64 44.21 -33.40
CA PRO A 14 -34.37 44.93 -33.51
C PRO A 14 -33.33 44.13 -34.31
N VAL A 15 -32.45 44.80 -35.06
CA VAL A 15 -31.39 44.12 -35.82
C VAL A 15 -30.50 43.19 -34.97
N ALA A 16 -30.34 43.49 -33.68
CA ALA A 16 -29.62 42.63 -32.72
C ALA A 16 -30.25 41.25 -32.52
N GLU A 17 -31.53 41.08 -32.85
CA GLU A 17 -32.27 39.81 -32.81
C GLU A 17 -32.04 38.93 -34.05
N PHE A 18 -31.18 39.35 -34.98
CA PHE A 18 -30.83 38.58 -36.18
C PHE A 18 -29.34 38.20 -36.12
N TRP A 19 -28.99 37.04 -36.70
CA TRP A 19 -27.58 36.66 -36.91
C TRP A 19 -27.00 37.39 -38.12
N ASN A 20 -25.70 37.65 -38.12
CA ASN A 20 -25.04 38.22 -39.30
C ASN A 20 -24.99 37.16 -40.42
N ARG A 21 -25.37 37.56 -41.63
CA ARG A 21 -25.32 36.72 -42.83
C ARG A 21 -24.77 37.55 -43.99
N LYS A 22 -23.48 37.35 -44.30
CA LYS A 22 -22.79 38.05 -45.39
C LYS A 22 -23.46 37.91 -46.76
N ALA A 23 -24.20 36.82 -46.97
CA ALA A 23 -24.90 36.52 -48.22
C ALA A 23 -26.26 37.22 -48.36
N SER A 24 -26.74 37.98 -47.37
CA SER A 24 -27.97 38.76 -47.51
C SER A 24 -27.68 40.21 -47.90
N PRO A 25 -28.57 40.86 -48.68
CA PRO A 25 -28.38 42.25 -49.11
C PRO A 25 -28.19 43.25 -47.97
N ASP A 26 -28.78 42.96 -46.80
CA ASP A 26 -28.74 43.77 -45.59
C ASP A 26 -27.76 43.26 -44.53
N GLY A 27 -26.98 42.22 -44.86
CA GLY A 27 -26.02 41.60 -43.94
C GLY A 27 -26.64 40.83 -42.75
N LEU A 28 -27.97 40.72 -42.65
CA LEU A 28 -28.70 40.06 -41.58
C LEU A 28 -29.46 38.81 -42.03
N ALA A 29 -29.52 37.80 -41.16
CA ALA A 29 -30.28 36.57 -41.39
C ALA A 29 -31.77 36.85 -41.71
N LEU A 30 -32.41 35.92 -42.42
CA LEU A 30 -33.82 36.01 -42.82
C LEU A 30 -34.80 35.78 -41.66
N TYR A 31 -34.33 35.12 -40.60
CA TYR A 31 -35.12 34.73 -39.44
C TYR A 31 -34.47 35.30 -38.17
N CYS A 32 -35.29 35.69 -37.20
CA CYS A 32 -34.78 36.07 -35.89
C CYS A 32 -34.11 34.87 -35.19
N LYS A 33 -33.24 35.14 -34.22
CA LYS A 33 -32.47 34.15 -33.44
C LYS A 33 -33.36 33.08 -32.82
N GLU A 34 -34.57 33.45 -32.39
CA GLU A 34 -35.57 32.56 -31.81
C GLU A 34 -36.13 31.56 -32.84
N CYS A 35 -36.66 32.05 -33.96
CA CYS A 35 -37.19 31.22 -35.04
C CYS A 35 -36.11 30.31 -35.65
N PHE A 36 -34.89 30.83 -35.78
CA PHE A 36 -33.72 30.04 -36.20
C PHE A 36 -33.43 28.90 -35.20
N GLY A 37 -33.51 29.17 -33.90
CA GLY A 37 -33.36 28.15 -32.85
C GLY A 37 -34.43 27.07 -32.90
N LEU A 38 -35.70 27.46 -33.10
CA LEU A 38 -36.83 26.54 -33.23
C LEU A 38 -36.69 25.62 -34.44
N ARG A 39 -36.29 26.15 -35.61
CA ARG A 39 -36.04 25.36 -36.82
C ARG A 39 -34.89 24.38 -36.63
N ASN A 40 -33.75 24.84 -36.10
CA ASN A 40 -32.62 23.95 -35.86
C ASN A 40 -32.97 22.84 -34.86
N ALA A 41 -33.72 23.16 -33.81
CA ALA A 41 -34.19 22.16 -32.87
C ALA A 41 -35.16 21.18 -33.52
N ALA A 42 -36.07 21.60 -34.41
CA ALA A 42 -36.94 20.70 -35.14
C ALA A 42 -36.16 19.75 -36.06
N ALA A 43 -35.18 20.28 -36.83
CA ALA A 43 -34.34 19.48 -37.71
C ALA A 43 -33.46 18.47 -36.94
N TYR A 44 -32.85 18.89 -35.82
CA TYR A 44 -32.08 18.00 -34.95
C TYR A 44 -32.93 16.88 -34.35
N ARG A 45 -34.13 17.22 -33.86
CA ARG A 45 -35.08 16.26 -33.28
C ARG A 45 -35.57 15.25 -34.30
N GLY A 46 -35.84 15.67 -35.54
CA GLY A 46 -36.16 14.77 -36.65
C GLY A 46 -35.06 13.74 -36.89
N LYS A 47 -33.78 14.17 -36.90
CA LYS A 47 -32.64 13.23 -37.02
C LYS A 47 -32.53 12.25 -35.85
N GLN A 48 -32.68 12.72 -34.61
CA GLN A 48 -32.61 11.86 -33.43
C GLN A 48 -33.74 10.83 -33.36
N ALA A 49 -34.96 11.20 -33.78
CA ALA A 49 -36.10 10.29 -33.86
C ALA A 49 -35.87 9.17 -34.89
N VAL A 50 -35.29 9.49 -36.04
CA VAL A 50 -34.90 8.50 -37.06
C VAL A 50 -33.82 7.53 -36.51
N GLU A 51 -32.93 8.01 -35.64
CA GLU A 51 -31.92 7.18 -34.95
C GLU A 51 -32.47 6.41 -33.72
N GLY A 52 -33.78 6.49 -33.45
CA GLY A 52 -34.41 5.80 -32.31
C GLY A 52 -34.02 6.34 -30.94
N LYS A 53 -33.44 7.55 -30.86
CA LYS A 53 -32.98 8.16 -29.61
C LYS A 53 -34.07 9.01 -28.98
N GLU A 54 -34.13 9.01 -27.66
CA GLU A 54 -35.10 9.80 -26.90
C GLU A 54 -34.92 11.30 -27.16
N VAL A 55 -36.00 11.94 -27.63
CA VAL A 55 -35.94 13.32 -28.13
C VAL A 55 -36.29 14.30 -27.01
N ARG A 56 -35.28 14.99 -26.45
CA ARG A 56 -35.53 16.06 -25.45
C ARG A 56 -36.30 17.23 -26.06
N ALA A 57 -37.27 17.77 -25.31
CA ALA A 57 -38.00 18.98 -25.69
C ALA A 57 -37.05 20.18 -25.84
N TYR A 58 -37.30 21.01 -26.86
CA TYR A 58 -36.57 22.27 -27.01
C TYR A 58 -36.84 23.18 -25.81
N ARG A 59 -35.78 23.48 -25.04
CA ARG A 59 -35.84 24.50 -23.99
C ARG A 59 -35.27 25.80 -24.56
N LYS A 60 -36.07 26.86 -24.56
CA LYS A 60 -35.61 28.22 -24.86
C LYS A 60 -34.43 28.53 -23.94
N ARG A 61 -33.41 29.21 -24.46
CA ARG A 61 -32.28 29.69 -23.65
C ARG A 61 -32.85 30.68 -22.63
N VAL A 62 -33.15 30.20 -21.42
CA VAL A 62 -33.59 31.06 -20.33
C VAL A 62 -32.41 31.97 -20.01
N GLN A 63 -32.59 33.28 -20.13
CA GLN A 63 -31.64 34.22 -19.56
C GLN A 63 -31.72 34.05 -18.05
N LEU A 64 -30.71 33.42 -17.47
CA LEU A 64 -30.57 33.33 -16.03
C LEU A 64 -30.03 34.66 -15.52
N PRO A 65 -30.43 35.09 -14.31
CA PRO A 65 -29.81 36.24 -13.66
C PRO A 65 -28.29 36.11 -13.62
N GLU A 66 -27.60 37.25 -13.58
CA GLU A 66 -26.14 37.26 -13.42
C GLU A 66 -25.74 36.52 -12.14
N GLY A 67 -24.68 35.71 -12.21
CA GLY A 67 -24.26 34.85 -11.09
C GLY A 67 -25.11 33.59 -10.85
N MET A 68 -26.12 33.29 -11.67
CA MET A 68 -26.93 32.09 -11.56
C MET A 68 -26.62 31.06 -12.65
N LYS A 69 -26.71 29.77 -12.30
CA LYS A 69 -26.47 28.65 -13.21
C LYS A 69 -27.45 27.51 -12.96
N TYR A 70 -27.95 26.94 -14.05
CA TYR A 70 -28.80 25.76 -14.02
C TYR A 70 -27.98 24.46 -13.88
N CYS A 71 -28.32 23.62 -12.91
CA CYS A 71 -27.77 22.28 -12.75
C CYS A 71 -28.61 21.28 -13.56
N ALA A 72 -27.99 20.63 -14.56
CA ALA A 72 -28.68 19.69 -15.44
C ALA A 72 -29.04 18.33 -14.79
N ARG A 73 -28.77 18.15 -13.50
CA ARG A 73 -29.05 16.90 -12.78
C ARG A 73 -30.19 17.03 -11.77
N CYS A 74 -30.13 18.02 -10.88
CA CYS A 74 -31.23 18.31 -9.95
C CYS A 74 -32.27 19.28 -10.52
N GLU A 75 -32.09 19.72 -11.76
CA GLU A 75 -33.00 20.59 -12.50
C GLU A 75 -33.32 21.93 -11.83
N THR A 76 -32.41 22.44 -10.99
CA THR A 76 -32.57 23.71 -10.29
C THR A 76 -31.57 24.77 -10.73
N VAL A 77 -31.98 26.03 -10.68
CA VAL A 77 -31.12 27.20 -10.83
C VAL A 77 -30.51 27.53 -9.46
N LYS A 78 -29.19 27.68 -9.43
CA LYS A 78 -28.38 27.86 -8.22
C LYS A 78 -27.33 28.94 -8.44
N SER A 79 -26.77 29.48 -7.37
CA SER A 79 -25.60 30.38 -7.49
C SER A 79 -24.43 29.64 -8.15
N VAL A 80 -23.63 30.35 -8.97
CA VAL A 80 -22.39 29.82 -9.55
C VAL A 80 -21.40 29.31 -8.49
N ASP A 81 -21.47 29.82 -7.25
CA ASP A 81 -20.62 29.41 -6.14
C ASP A 81 -20.89 27.97 -5.67
N GLU A 82 -22.12 27.48 -5.90
CA GLU A 82 -22.51 26.10 -5.61
C GLU A 82 -21.96 25.09 -6.62
N PHE A 83 -21.20 25.55 -7.62
CA PHE A 83 -20.58 24.70 -8.64
C PHE A 83 -19.06 24.61 -8.42
N GLY A 84 -18.46 23.53 -8.92
CA GLY A 84 -17.00 23.38 -8.93
C GLY A 84 -16.35 24.13 -10.09
N ARG A 85 -15.04 24.38 -9.99
CA ARG A 85 -14.25 24.90 -11.12
C ARG A 85 -13.93 23.75 -12.09
N ASN A 86 -13.98 24.02 -13.39
CA ASN A 86 -13.57 23.08 -14.42
C ASN A 86 -12.85 23.83 -15.55
N ARG A 87 -11.52 23.72 -15.58
CA ARG A 87 -10.64 24.40 -16.55
C ARG A 87 -10.82 23.93 -17.99
N ALA A 88 -11.35 22.72 -18.22
CA ALA A 88 -11.58 22.19 -19.55
C ALA A 88 -12.80 22.82 -20.25
N ARG A 89 -13.63 23.59 -19.54
CA ARG A 89 -14.84 24.23 -20.08
C ARG A 89 -14.59 25.71 -20.33
N LYS A 90 -15.12 26.25 -21.44
CA LYS A 90 -15.04 27.70 -21.76
C LYS A 90 -15.56 28.60 -20.65
N SER A 91 -16.57 28.15 -19.89
CA SER A 91 -17.13 28.91 -18.76
C SER A 91 -16.32 28.79 -17.47
N GLY A 92 -15.29 27.94 -17.39
CA GLY A 92 -14.50 27.68 -16.17
C GLY A 92 -15.25 26.97 -15.03
N ILE A 93 -16.53 26.66 -15.21
CA ILE A 93 -17.46 26.16 -14.17
C ILE A 93 -18.03 24.79 -14.58
N ALA A 94 -18.17 23.89 -13.60
CA ALA A 94 -18.71 22.53 -13.77
C ALA A 94 -20.16 22.50 -14.28
N VAL A 95 -20.57 21.36 -14.86
CA VAL A 95 -21.94 21.15 -15.39
C VAL A 95 -22.97 21.07 -14.27
N TYR A 96 -22.59 20.41 -13.18
CA TYR A 96 -23.45 20.06 -12.06
C TYR A 96 -23.04 20.84 -10.81
N CYS A 97 -24.00 21.15 -9.95
CA CYS A 97 -23.71 21.68 -8.61
C CYS A 97 -22.89 20.65 -7.82
N ARG A 98 -22.14 21.10 -6.81
CA ARG A 98 -21.21 20.24 -6.04
C ARG A 98 -21.86 18.95 -5.52
N PRO A 99 -23.07 18.95 -4.92
CA PRO A 99 -23.72 17.71 -4.49
C PRO A 99 -23.98 16.74 -5.66
N CYS A 100 -24.55 17.23 -6.75
CA CYS A 100 -24.81 16.42 -7.94
C CYS A 100 -23.51 15.94 -8.61
N TYR A 101 -22.45 16.74 -8.59
CA TYR A 101 -21.15 16.37 -9.12
C TYR A 101 -20.60 15.14 -8.39
N SER A 102 -20.62 15.13 -7.05
CA SER A 102 -20.18 13.99 -6.25
C SER A 102 -20.93 12.71 -6.61
N VAL A 103 -22.27 12.79 -6.78
CA VAL A 103 -23.10 11.64 -7.20
C VAL A 103 -22.72 11.16 -8.60
N VAL A 104 -22.59 12.07 -9.57
CA VAL A 104 -22.19 11.72 -10.95
C VAL A 104 -20.82 11.05 -10.97
N ILE A 105 -19.86 11.54 -10.21
CA ILE A 105 -18.51 10.96 -10.13
C ILE A 105 -18.57 9.56 -9.52
N ALA A 106 -19.33 9.36 -8.44
CA ALA A 106 -19.51 8.03 -7.85
C ALA A 106 -20.15 7.03 -8.82
N GLU A 107 -21.18 7.44 -9.56
CA GLU A 107 -21.81 6.61 -10.60
C GLU A 107 -20.89 6.31 -11.76
N ASN A 108 -20.13 7.30 -12.26
CA ASN A 108 -19.15 7.09 -13.31
C ASN A 108 -18.05 6.12 -12.86
N LYS A 109 -17.59 6.23 -11.60
CA LYS A 109 -16.64 5.27 -11.03
C LYS A 109 -17.21 3.84 -11.04
N ARG A 110 -18.44 3.65 -10.56
CA ARG A 110 -19.12 2.34 -10.58
C ARG A 110 -19.33 1.81 -12.00
N ARG A 111 -19.78 2.65 -12.94
CA ARG A 111 -20.02 2.23 -14.33
C ARG A 111 -18.73 1.84 -15.05
N ASN A 112 -17.66 2.61 -14.86
CA ASN A 112 -16.42 2.40 -15.62
C ASN A 112 -15.49 1.36 -14.96
N HIS A 113 -15.56 1.22 -13.63
CA HIS A 113 -14.64 0.37 -12.87
C HIS A 113 -15.34 -0.72 -12.05
N GLY A 114 -16.67 -0.83 -12.10
CA GLY A 114 -17.45 -1.80 -11.32
C GLY A 114 -17.59 -1.42 -9.85
N SER A 115 -16.47 -1.39 -9.12
CA SER A 115 -16.42 -1.09 -7.68
C SER A 115 -15.40 0.02 -7.39
N GLU A 116 -15.57 0.71 -6.26
CA GLU A 116 -14.56 1.66 -5.77
C GLU A 116 -13.24 0.95 -5.45
N ARG A 117 -13.33 -0.27 -4.93
CA ARG A 117 -12.16 -1.13 -4.66
C ARG A 117 -11.38 -1.40 -5.94
N ASN A 118 -12.04 -1.84 -7.01
CA ASN A 118 -11.40 -2.13 -8.30
C ASN A 118 -10.79 -0.87 -8.93
N TYR A 119 -11.44 0.29 -8.80
CA TYR A 119 -10.85 1.57 -9.22
C TYR A 119 -9.54 1.86 -8.48
N LEU A 120 -9.53 1.74 -7.14
CA LEU A 120 -8.34 2.00 -6.34
C LEU A 120 -7.22 0.98 -6.54
N LEU A 121 -7.56 -0.29 -6.79
CA LEU A 121 -6.57 -1.33 -7.11
C LEU A 121 -5.89 -1.02 -8.44
N ARG A 122 -6.66 -0.69 -9.48
CA ARG A 122 -6.11 -0.30 -10.78
C ARG A 122 -5.23 0.95 -10.69
N LEU A 123 -5.67 1.95 -9.93
CA LEU A 123 -4.95 3.20 -9.78
C LEU A 123 -3.61 3.03 -9.04
N ARG A 124 -3.58 2.21 -7.98
CA ARG A 124 -2.39 2.08 -7.10
C ARG A 124 -1.43 0.98 -7.52
N TYR A 125 -1.96 -0.11 -8.05
CA TYR A 125 -1.20 -1.35 -8.23
C TYR A 125 -1.28 -1.90 -9.66
N GLY A 126 -2.09 -1.28 -10.54
CA GLY A 126 -2.28 -1.78 -11.90
C GLY A 126 -3.08 -3.08 -11.99
N VAL A 127 -3.60 -3.61 -10.88
CA VAL A 127 -4.37 -4.88 -10.85
C VAL A 127 -5.85 -4.64 -10.60
N THR A 128 -6.66 -5.62 -10.99
CA THR A 128 -8.10 -5.67 -10.81
C THR A 128 -8.48 -6.47 -9.58
N GLU A 129 -9.72 -6.29 -9.14
CA GLU A 129 -10.31 -7.09 -8.06
C GLU A 129 -10.34 -8.60 -8.38
N GLN A 130 -10.55 -8.96 -9.65
CA GLN A 130 -10.51 -10.34 -10.12
C GLN A 130 -9.10 -10.92 -10.09
N GLU A 131 -8.10 -10.17 -10.56
CA GLU A 131 -6.69 -10.60 -10.48
C GLU A 131 -6.25 -10.79 -9.03
N VAL A 132 -6.60 -9.88 -8.12
CA VAL A 132 -6.32 -10.06 -6.68
C VAL A 132 -6.98 -11.33 -6.14
N THR A 133 -8.22 -11.61 -6.55
CA THR A 133 -8.92 -12.84 -6.13
C THR A 133 -8.21 -14.09 -6.64
N GLN A 134 -7.74 -14.05 -7.89
CA GLN A 134 -6.98 -15.14 -8.47
C GLN A 134 -5.63 -15.35 -7.77
N MET A 135 -4.89 -14.27 -7.48
CA MET A 135 -3.63 -14.34 -6.74
C MET A 135 -3.81 -14.98 -5.34
N VAL A 136 -4.91 -14.65 -4.64
CA VAL A 136 -5.23 -15.28 -3.36
C VAL A 136 -5.51 -16.78 -3.54
N ALA A 137 -6.24 -17.17 -4.59
CA ALA A 137 -6.51 -18.56 -4.90
C ALA A 137 -5.24 -19.35 -5.27
N ASP A 138 -4.35 -18.75 -6.06
CA ASP A 138 -3.06 -19.35 -6.45
C ASP A 138 -2.13 -19.55 -5.26
N GLN A 139 -2.22 -18.68 -4.25
CA GLN A 139 -1.53 -18.83 -2.96
C GLN A 139 -2.17 -19.87 -2.04
N GLY A 140 -3.25 -20.55 -2.43
CA GLY A 140 -3.99 -21.47 -1.56
C GLY A 140 -4.71 -20.77 -0.41
N GLY A 141 -5.03 -19.48 -0.55
CA GLY A 141 -5.72 -18.69 0.47
C GLY A 141 -4.88 -18.35 1.71
N THR A 142 -3.55 -18.55 1.67
CA THR A 142 -2.65 -18.24 2.79
C THR A 142 -1.63 -17.14 2.46
N CYS A 143 -1.18 -16.43 3.49
CA CYS A 143 -0.06 -15.51 3.39
C CYS A 143 1.23 -16.28 3.14
N VAL A 144 1.89 -16.04 2.01
CA VAL A 144 3.11 -16.75 1.64
C VAL A 144 4.26 -16.56 2.62
N ILE A 145 4.30 -15.49 3.42
CA ILE A 145 5.39 -15.29 4.40
C ILE A 145 5.17 -16.17 5.64
N CYS A 146 4.06 -15.99 6.36
CA CYS A 146 3.87 -16.68 7.64
C CYS A 146 3.13 -18.01 7.56
N LEU A 147 2.42 -18.29 6.46
CA LEU A 147 1.58 -19.48 6.26
C LEU A 147 0.46 -19.70 7.29
N ARG A 148 0.19 -18.71 8.16
CA ARG A 148 -0.74 -18.82 9.30
C ARG A 148 -2.01 -17.98 9.15
N ALA A 149 -2.07 -17.06 8.19
CA ALA A 149 -3.12 -16.05 8.12
C ALA A 149 -3.59 -15.79 6.69
N GLU A 150 -4.84 -15.38 6.56
CA GLU A 150 -5.43 -14.98 5.28
C GLU A 150 -4.71 -13.76 4.68
N PRO A 151 -4.37 -13.81 3.39
CA PRO A 151 -3.78 -12.69 2.68
C PRO A 151 -4.88 -11.68 2.29
N LYS A 152 -4.65 -10.40 2.60
CA LYS A 152 -5.62 -9.31 2.40
C LYS A 152 -5.04 -8.06 1.74
N HIS A 153 -3.72 -7.91 1.72
CA HIS A 153 -3.03 -6.71 1.29
C HIS A 153 -2.20 -6.99 0.05
N VAL A 154 -2.35 -6.16 -0.99
CA VAL A 154 -1.51 -6.20 -2.18
C VAL A 154 -0.14 -5.64 -1.80
N ASP A 155 0.86 -6.51 -1.82
CA ASP A 155 2.24 -6.13 -1.60
C ASP A 155 2.94 -5.89 -2.96
N HIS A 156 3.78 -4.86 -3.01
CA HIS A 156 4.49 -4.45 -4.21
C HIS A 156 5.89 -3.96 -3.85
N SER A 157 6.80 -4.08 -4.81
CA SER A 157 8.14 -3.51 -4.68
C SER A 157 8.08 -2.00 -4.76
N HIS A 158 8.56 -1.30 -3.74
CA HIS A 158 8.73 0.15 -3.78
C HIS A 158 9.85 0.61 -4.74
N LEU A 159 10.72 -0.32 -5.18
CA LEU A 159 11.75 -0.05 -6.17
C LEU A 159 11.20 -0.13 -7.61
N THR A 160 10.34 -1.11 -7.90
CA THR A 160 9.90 -1.39 -9.28
C THR A 160 8.42 -1.11 -9.54
N GLY A 161 7.63 -0.90 -8.49
CA GLY A 161 6.16 -0.83 -8.55
C GLY A 161 5.48 -2.17 -8.85
N ARG A 162 6.23 -3.26 -9.09
CA ARG A 162 5.66 -4.57 -9.43
C ARG A 162 5.02 -5.22 -8.21
N VAL A 163 3.81 -5.73 -8.38
CA VAL A 163 3.11 -6.53 -7.37
C VAL A 163 3.87 -7.84 -7.15
N ARG A 164 4.18 -8.17 -5.89
CA ARG A 164 4.89 -9.39 -5.52
C ARG A 164 3.95 -10.50 -5.06
N GLY A 165 2.84 -10.15 -4.41
CA GLY A 165 1.87 -11.11 -3.90
C GLY A 165 0.83 -10.46 -3.00
N ILE A 166 -0.04 -11.28 -2.41
CA ILE A 166 -1.01 -10.84 -1.41
C ILE A 166 -0.57 -11.33 -0.04
N LEU A 167 -0.39 -10.41 0.91
CA LEU A 167 0.09 -10.71 2.26
C LEU A 167 -0.98 -10.45 3.31
N CYS A 168 -0.80 -11.05 4.50
CA CYS A 168 -1.61 -10.67 5.66
C CYS A 168 -1.18 -9.28 6.16
N PHE A 169 -2.05 -8.61 6.92
CA PHE A 169 -1.80 -7.26 7.45
C PHE A 169 -0.49 -7.17 8.24
N LYS A 170 -0.21 -8.17 9.09
CA LYS A 170 0.98 -8.18 9.95
C LYS A 170 2.26 -8.32 9.16
N CYS A 171 2.36 -9.29 8.25
CA CYS A 171 3.57 -9.47 7.44
C CYS A 171 3.82 -8.27 6.53
N ASN A 172 2.79 -7.73 5.87
CA ASN A 172 2.94 -6.51 5.06
C ASN A 172 3.42 -5.31 5.89
N GLY A 173 2.86 -5.14 7.09
CA GLY A 173 3.31 -4.10 8.02
C GLY A 173 4.76 -4.29 8.45
N ALA A 174 5.17 -5.55 8.71
CA ALA A 174 6.50 -5.87 9.18
C ALA A 174 7.56 -5.55 8.12
N LEU A 175 7.31 -5.87 6.85
CA LEU A 175 8.20 -5.47 5.74
C LEU A 175 8.49 -3.97 5.78
N GLY A 176 7.43 -3.15 5.96
CA GLY A 176 7.58 -1.70 6.14
C GLY A 176 8.35 -1.29 7.40
N GLN A 177 8.18 -1.99 8.53
CA GLN A 177 8.96 -1.72 9.76
C GLN A 177 10.46 -1.99 9.57
N PHE A 178 10.79 -3.01 8.77
CA PHE A 178 12.15 -3.33 8.35
C PHE A 178 12.61 -2.53 7.12
N LYS A 179 11.83 -1.53 6.68
CA LYS A 179 12.11 -0.66 5.51
C LYS A 179 12.37 -1.44 4.23
N ASP A 180 11.71 -2.59 4.07
CA ASP A 180 11.92 -3.52 2.95
C ASP A 180 13.40 -3.93 2.79
N ASP A 181 14.16 -3.98 3.88
CA ASP A 181 15.57 -4.41 3.87
C ASP A 181 15.68 -5.90 4.22
N PRO A 182 15.95 -6.79 3.25
CA PRO A 182 16.11 -8.23 3.50
C PRO A 182 17.27 -8.52 4.45
N ARG A 183 18.27 -7.64 4.52
CA ARG A 183 19.42 -7.79 5.41
C ARG A 183 19.02 -7.67 6.87
N CYS A 184 18.28 -6.59 7.17
CA CYS A 184 17.77 -6.32 8.51
C CYS A 184 16.81 -7.42 9.01
N LEU A 185 16.06 -8.06 8.11
CA LEU A 185 15.24 -9.24 8.43
C LEU A 185 16.10 -10.47 8.77
N GLY A 186 17.21 -10.69 8.05
CA GLY A 186 18.20 -11.72 8.37
C GLY A 186 18.87 -11.49 9.73
N ASP A 187 19.34 -10.26 9.98
CA ASP A 187 19.87 -9.83 11.28
C ASP A 187 18.89 -10.09 12.42
N ALA A 188 17.62 -9.74 12.23
CA ALA A 188 16.58 -9.97 13.22
C ALA A 188 16.38 -11.47 13.49
N ALA A 189 16.43 -12.32 12.46
CA ALA A 189 16.32 -13.77 12.64
C ALA A 189 17.49 -14.32 13.46
N ASN A 190 18.71 -13.87 13.17
CA ASN A 190 19.92 -14.26 13.93
C ASN A 190 19.86 -13.74 15.36
N TYR A 191 19.42 -12.49 15.56
CA TYR A 191 19.23 -11.87 16.87
C TYR A 191 18.23 -12.66 17.74
N LEU A 192 17.10 -13.09 17.19
CA LEU A 192 16.13 -13.93 17.92
C LEU A 192 16.72 -15.30 18.31
N GLU A 193 17.59 -15.87 17.48
CA GLU A 193 18.28 -17.13 17.74
C GLU A 193 19.53 -17.00 18.61
N LEU A 194 19.83 -15.80 19.10
CA LEU A 194 21.04 -15.49 19.87
C LEU A 194 22.33 -15.81 19.09
N ARG A 195 22.33 -15.45 17.82
CA ARG A 195 23.44 -15.59 16.87
C ARG A 195 23.88 -14.24 16.31
N GLY A 196 25.03 -14.23 15.65
CA GLY A 196 25.58 -13.05 14.99
C GLY A 196 26.28 -12.07 15.93
N PRO A 197 26.69 -10.89 15.41
CA PRO A 197 27.63 -10.00 16.08
C PRO A 197 27.17 -9.51 17.46
N HIS A 198 25.87 -9.20 17.62
CA HIS A 198 25.34 -8.74 18.91
C HIS A 198 25.38 -9.83 19.98
N ALA A 199 24.92 -11.03 19.65
CA ALA A 199 24.96 -12.15 20.60
C ALA A 199 26.41 -12.54 20.95
N TYR A 200 27.33 -12.46 19.98
CA TYR A 200 28.75 -12.66 20.22
C TYR A 200 29.33 -11.58 21.16
N ARG A 201 28.97 -10.32 20.96
CA ARG A 201 29.35 -9.21 21.85
C ARG A 201 28.87 -9.45 23.28
N MET A 202 27.64 -9.91 23.46
CA MET A 202 27.08 -10.26 24.77
C MET A 202 27.86 -11.41 25.43
N LYS A 203 28.20 -12.47 24.68
CA LYS A 203 29.05 -13.57 25.18
C LYS A 203 30.43 -13.07 25.63
N LEU A 204 31.08 -12.18 24.87
CA LEU A 204 32.40 -11.65 25.26
C LEU A 204 32.36 -10.82 26.55
N GLU A 205 31.29 -10.05 26.73
CA GLU A 205 31.18 -9.13 27.86
C GLU A 205 30.64 -9.80 29.14
N LEU A 206 29.79 -10.82 28.99
CA LEU A 206 29.02 -11.41 30.10
C LEU A 206 29.10 -12.94 30.20
N ASP A 207 29.83 -13.62 29.31
CA ASP A 207 29.88 -15.08 29.17
C ASP A 207 28.53 -15.74 28.85
N VAL A 208 27.51 -14.93 28.53
CA VAL A 208 26.16 -15.38 28.14
C VAL A 208 25.64 -14.54 26.96
N PRO A 209 24.89 -15.14 26.01
CA PRO A 209 24.40 -14.41 24.84
C PRO A 209 23.17 -13.53 25.11
N ALA A 210 22.52 -13.70 26.26
CA ALA A 210 21.36 -12.94 26.70
C ALA A 210 21.27 -12.98 28.24
N LEU A 211 20.60 -11.99 28.84
CA LEU A 211 20.40 -11.94 30.28
C LEU A 211 19.17 -12.77 30.66
N ASP A 212 19.32 -13.71 31.59
CA ASP A 212 18.17 -14.40 32.17
C ASP A 212 17.36 -13.43 33.07
N GLY A 213 16.29 -12.90 32.51
CA GLY A 213 15.38 -12.00 33.20
C GLY A 213 14.57 -12.69 34.30
N HIS A 214 14.36 -14.01 34.26
CA HIS A 214 13.59 -14.71 35.29
C HIS A 214 14.43 -15.03 36.53
N ALA A 215 15.67 -15.50 36.35
CA ALA A 215 16.59 -15.74 37.46
C ALA A 215 16.83 -14.47 38.29
N ARG A 216 16.94 -13.31 37.61
CA ARG A 216 17.22 -12.02 38.25
C ARG A 216 16.02 -11.31 38.88
N ARG A 217 14.78 -11.73 38.62
CA ARG A 217 13.60 -11.16 39.33
C ARG A 217 13.65 -11.36 40.85
N ARG A 218 14.40 -12.38 41.31
CA ARG A 218 14.51 -12.75 42.73
C ARG A 218 15.71 -12.12 43.43
N GLU A 219 16.71 -11.65 42.69
CA GLU A 219 17.97 -11.11 43.23
C GLU A 219 18.14 -9.63 42.86
N VAL A 220 18.33 -8.77 43.87
CA VAL A 220 18.47 -7.32 43.68
C VAL A 220 19.94 -6.95 43.39
N THR A 221 20.53 -7.62 42.43
CA THR A 221 21.96 -7.52 42.12
C THR A 221 22.15 -7.10 40.67
N THR A 222 23.05 -6.16 40.40
CA THR A 222 23.41 -5.73 39.04
C THR A 222 24.21 -6.83 38.34
N LEU A 223 24.43 -6.67 37.02
CA LEU A 223 25.38 -7.49 36.25
C LEU A 223 26.75 -7.66 36.92
N TRP A 224 27.17 -6.70 37.74
CA TRP A 224 28.49 -6.61 38.36
C TRP A 224 28.49 -6.97 39.86
N GLY A 225 27.48 -7.69 40.36
CA GLY A 225 27.43 -8.11 41.76
C GLY A 225 27.09 -6.99 42.76
N THR A 226 26.73 -5.80 42.29
CA THR A 226 26.41 -4.66 43.16
C THR A 226 24.95 -4.73 43.59
N LYS A 227 24.66 -4.60 44.91
CA LYS A 227 23.27 -4.54 45.40
C LYS A 227 22.61 -3.23 45.01
N ALA A 228 21.54 -3.29 44.23
CA ALA A 228 20.81 -2.09 43.81
C ALA A 228 19.99 -1.51 44.97
N LYS A 229 19.99 -0.18 45.14
CA LYS A 229 19.15 0.50 46.15
C LYS A 229 17.66 0.24 45.88
N LEU A 230 16.91 -0.11 46.93
CA LEU A 230 15.49 -0.50 46.87
C LEU A 230 14.49 0.68 46.72
N SER A 231 14.98 1.91 46.51
CA SER A 231 14.16 3.10 46.23
C SER A 231 13.96 3.23 44.73
N GLY A 232 12.74 3.00 44.23
CA GLY A 232 12.46 2.83 42.81
C GLY A 232 11.43 3.81 42.25
N THR A 233 11.80 4.57 41.21
CA THR A 233 10.86 5.27 40.31
C THR A 233 9.94 4.27 39.60
N SER A 234 8.80 4.72 39.05
CA SER A 234 7.87 3.88 38.28
C SER A 234 8.59 3.08 37.17
N ARG A 235 9.54 3.72 36.48
CA ARG A 235 10.39 3.09 35.46
C ARG A 235 11.22 1.93 36.02
N GLN A 236 11.87 2.12 37.17
CA GLN A 236 12.70 1.07 37.80
C GLN A 236 11.86 -0.14 38.23
N ASN A 237 10.65 0.10 38.73
CA ASN A 237 9.72 -0.97 39.09
C ASN A 237 9.24 -1.73 37.85
N HIS A 238 8.94 -1.02 36.76
CA HIS A 238 8.55 -1.62 35.48
C HIS A 238 9.66 -2.53 34.93
N LEU A 239 10.91 -2.05 34.88
CA LEU A 239 12.03 -2.80 34.35
C LEU A 239 12.27 -4.11 35.12
N ARG A 240 12.22 -4.04 36.45
CA ARG A 240 12.40 -5.21 37.32
C ARG A 240 11.28 -6.23 37.15
N GLN A 241 10.02 -5.79 37.22
CA GLN A 241 8.87 -6.70 37.18
C GLN A 241 8.74 -7.38 35.82
N LYS A 242 8.96 -6.63 34.74
CA LYS A 242 8.75 -7.13 33.38
C LYS A 242 9.97 -7.89 32.83
N TYR A 243 11.15 -7.32 32.97
CA TYR A 243 12.36 -7.79 32.29
C TYR A 243 13.40 -8.40 33.23
N GLY A 244 13.26 -8.23 34.55
CA GLY A 244 14.25 -8.72 35.52
C GLY A 244 15.59 -8.00 35.48
N ILE A 245 15.64 -6.82 34.87
CA ILE A 245 16.82 -5.95 34.83
C ILE A 245 16.53 -4.65 35.58
N ASN A 246 17.58 -3.98 36.05
CA ASN A 246 17.47 -2.65 36.63
C ASN A 246 17.91 -1.56 35.63
N ASP A 247 17.86 -0.28 36.04
CA ASP A 247 18.19 0.84 35.14
C ASP A 247 19.69 0.91 34.81
N GLU A 248 20.58 0.42 35.68
CA GLU A 248 22.01 0.30 35.37
C GLU A 248 22.26 -0.79 34.33
N ASP A 249 21.60 -1.95 34.44
CA ASP A 249 21.68 -3.01 33.44
C ASP A 249 21.16 -2.52 32.08
N ALA A 250 20.03 -1.79 32.06
CA ALA A 250 19.47 -1.21 30.84
C ALA A 250 20.41 -0.15 30.22
N ARG A 251 21.03 0.72 31.04
CA ARG A 251 22.05 1.67 30.57
C ARG A 251 23.28 0.97 30.04
N TRP A 252 23.70 -0.12 30.68
CA TRP A 252 24.82 -0.93 30.23
C TRP A 252 24.54 -1.56 28.86
N LEU A 253 23.35 -2.16 28.67
CA LEU A 253 22.92 -2.69 27.37
C LEU A 253 22.91 -1.61 26.28
N LEU A 254 22.46 -0.40 26.61
CA LEU A 254 22.49 0.71 25.68
C LEU A 254 23.92 1.13 25.33
N ASN A 255 24.82 1.19 26.32
CA ASN A 255 26.21 1.57 26.14
C ASN A 255 27.00 0.55 25.32
N VAL A 256 26.81 -0.75 25.56
CA VAL A 256 27.52 -1.81 24.81
C VAL A 256 27.12 -1.81 23.33
N GLN A 257 25.90 -1.34 23.02
CA GLN A 257 25.39 -1.14 21.66
C GLN A 257 25.68 0.27 21.10
N GLY A 258 26.44 1.11 21.81
CA GLY A 258 26.74 2.48 21.38
C GLY A 258 25.50 3.38 21.24
N GLY A 259 24.41 3.09 21.96
CA GLY A 259 23.14 3.82 21.86
C GLY A 259 22.23 3.38 20.72
N MET A 260 22.63 2.41 19.90
CA MET A 260 21.93 2.03 18.67
C MET A 260 21.16 0.71 18.83
N CYS A 261 20.21 0.46 17.93
CA CYS A 261 19.48 -0.79 17.85
C CYS A 261 20.42 -1.99 17.61
N ALA A 262 20.25 -3.06 18.39
CA ALA A 262 21.02 -4.31 18.27
C ALA A 262 20.84 -5.08 16.94
N ILE A 263 19.85 -4.69 16.13
CA ILE A 263 19.48 -5.37 14.89
C ILE A 263 19.92 -4.52 13.70
N CYS A 264 19.33 -3.33 13.54
CA CYS A 264 19.57 -2.53 12.34
C CYS A 264 20.77 -1.59 12.43
N TRP A 265 21.30 -1.34 13.63
CA TRP A 265 22.43 -0.42 13.89
C TRP A 265 22.30 1.00 13.32
N SER A 266 21.11 1.35 12.81
CA SER A 266 20.86 2.57 12.02
C SER A 266 19.89 3.53 12.71
N MET A 267 19.29 3.11 13.83
CA MET A 267 18.32 3.87 14.59
C MET A 267 18.65 3.81 16.08
N PRO A 268 18.33 4.85 16.86
CA PRO A 268 18.46 4.82 18.31
C PRO A 268 17.70 3.65 18.94
N ALA A 269 18.31 3.01 19.93
CA ALA A 269 17.65 1.98 20.72
C ALA A 269 16.74 2.64 21.77
N GLU A 270 15.49 2.17 21.85
CA GLU A 270 14.46 2.77 22.72
C GLU A 270 13.73 1.74 23.58
N HIS A 271 13.78 0.46 23.19
CA HIS A 271 12.99 -0.61 23.79
C HIS A 271 13.90 -1.72 24.30
N VAL A 272 13.63 -2.21 25.51
CA VAL A 272 14.20 -3.46 26.02
C VAL A 272 13.51 -4.61 25.29
N ASP A 273 14.26 -5.32 24.47
CA ASP A 273 13.78 -6.50 23.77
C ASP A 273 14.06 -7.77 24.59
N HIS A 274 13.10 -8.70 24.56
CA HIS A 274 13.14 -9.92 25.35
C HIS A 274 12.40 -11.05 24.66
N ASP A 275 12.81 -12.27 24.95
CA ASP A 275 12.10 -13.48 24.55
C ASP A 275 10.82 -13.64 25.40
N HIS A 276 9.66 -13.73 24.75
CA HIS A 276 8.37 -13.82 25.43
C HIS A 276 8.11 -15.17 26.11
N ARG A 277 8.89 -16.22 25.78
CA ARG A 277 8.77 -17.56 26.37
C ARG A 277 9.72 -17.74 27.55
N THR A 278 10.96 -17.29 27.44
CA THR A 278 12.01 -17.48 28.44
C THR A 278 12.25 -16.25 29.30
N GLY A 279 11.69 -15.09 28.94
CA GLY A 279 11.96 -13.83 29.62
C GLY A 279 13.40 -13.32 29.45
N ALA A 280 14.22 -13.97 28.62
CA ALA A 280 15.60 -13.58 28.41
C ALA A 280 15.68 -12.23 27.71
N VAL A 281 16.39 -11.26 28.29
CA VAL A 281 16.65 -9.95 27.69
C VAL A 281 17.80 -10.10 26.70
N ARG A 282 17.51 -9.88 25.43
CA ARG A 282 18.45 -10.09 24.33
C ARG A 282 19.27 -8.83 24.05
N GLY A 283 18.67 -7.65 24.21
CA GLY A 283 19.31 -6.38 23.94
C GLY A 283 18.32 -5.21 23.90
N MET A 284 18.78 -4.08 23.35
CA MET A 284 17.95 -2.91 23.09
C MET A 284 17.63 -2.78 21.59
N ALA A 285 16.36 -2.59 21.26
CA ALA A 285 15.89 -2.45 19.88
C ALA A 285 15.26 -1.06 19.64
N CYS A 286 15.27 -0.59 18.39
CA CYS A 286 14.45 0.54 17.98
C CYS A 286 12.97 0.13 17.88
N GLY A 287 12.06 1.10 17.90
CA GLY A 287 10.62 0.83 17.81
C GLY A 287 10.22 0.03 16.55
N GLY A 288 10.87 0.30 15.42
CA GLY A 288 10.60 -0.38 14.14
C GLY A 288 10.97 -1.87 14.19
N CYS A 289 12.23 -2.20 14.49
CA CYS A 289 12.67 -3.60 14.56
C CYS A 289 11.91 -4.39 15.64
N ASN A 290 11.67 -3.80 16.81
CA ASN A 290 10.89 -4.44 17.88
C ASN A 290 9.45 -4.75 17.45
N ALA A 291 8.76 -3.77 16.84
CA ALA A 291 7.41 -3.97 16.33
C ALA A 291 7.36 -4.95 15.15
N GLY A 292 8.36 -4.89 14.26
CA GLY A 292 8.48 -5.77 13.10
C GLY A 292 8.65 -7.23 13.49
N MET A 293 9.55 -7.54 14.45
CA MET A 293 9.69 -8.89 14.99
C MET A 293 8.37 -9.40 15.56
N GLY A 294 7.70 -8.60 16.39
CA GLY A 294 6.39 -8.97 16.96
C GLY A 294 5.30 -9.17 15.90
N GLN A 295 5.30 -8.38 14.82
CA GLN A 295 4.37 -8.57 13.69
C GLN A 295 4.64 -9.87 12.91
N LEU A 296 5.91 -10.30 12.83
CA LEU A 296 6.30 -11.59 12.29
C LEU A 296 6.22 -12.73 13.32
N GLY A 297 5.69 -12.45 14.52
CA GLY A 297 5.42 -13.44 15.56
C GLY A 297 6.66 -13.88 16.33
N ASP A 298 7.71 -13.06 16.39
CA ASP A 298 8.99 -13.38 17.02
C ASP A 298 9.57 -14.73 16.51
N ASP A 299 9.33 -15.02 15.22
CA ASP A 299 9.64 -16.28 14.56
C ASP A 299 10.77 -16.10 13.53
N PRO A 300 11.97 -16.64 13.78
CA PRO A 300 13.09 -16.59 12.84
C PRO A 300 12.76 -17.15 11.45
N THR A 301 11.84 -18.12 11.37
CA THR A 301 11.40 -18.68 10.08
C THR A 301 10.64 -17.64 9.26
N SER A 302 9.69 -16.95 9.88
CA SER A 302 8.91 -15.89 9.22
C SER A 302 9.79 -14.72 8.79
N LEU A 303 10.82 -14.37 9.56
CA LEU A 303 11.81 -13.34 9.20
C LEU A 303 12.65 -13.73 7.98
N ARG A 304 13.20 -14.96 7.95
CA ARG A 304 13.96 -15.45 6.78
C ARG A 304 13.08 -15.58 5.54
N ARG A 305 11.84 -16.07 5.69
CA ARG A 305 10.84 -16.09 4.60
C ARG A 305 10.53 -14.69 4.09
N ALA A 306 10.39 -13.70 4.98
CA ALA A 306 10.18 -12.31 4.59
C ALA A 306 11.39 -11.73 3.82
N ALA A 307 12.62 -12.06 4.23
CA ALA A 307 13.82 -11.66 3.51
C ALA A 307 13.86 -12.30 2.11
N ASP A 308 13.65 -13.61 2.02
CA ASP A 308 13.59 -14.34 0.74
C ASP A 308 12.44 -13.86 -0.15
N TYR A 309 11.35 -13.38 0.43
CA TYR A 309 10.24 -12.76 -0.31
C TYR A 309 10.66 -11.44 -0.97
N LEU A 310 11.36 -10.58 -0.24
CA LEU A 310 11.88 -9.31 -0.78
C LEU A 310 12.94 -9.53 -1.85
N LEU A 311 13.76 -10.58 -1.70
CA LEU A 311 14.75 -11.00 -2.69
C LEU A 311 14.14 -11.68 -3.94
N GLY A 312 12.83 -11.95 -3.94
CA GLY A 312 12.15 -12.65 -5.03
C GLY A 312 12.46 -14.15 -5.11
N GLU A 313 12.97 -14.74 -4.03
CA GLU A 313 13.42 -16.13 -3.98
C GLU A 313 12.43 -17.07 -3.28
N LEU A 314 11.50 -16.50 -2.50
CA LEU A 314 10.49 -17.25 -1.76
C LEU A 314 9.46 -17.87 -2.70
N VAL A 315 8.85 -17.07 -3.59
CA VAL A 315 7.72 -17.49 -4.43
C VAL A 315 8.24 -17.76 -5.84
N ARG A 316 8.00 -18.98 -6.33
CA ARG A 316 8.43 -19.44 -7.66
C ARG A 316 7.26 -20.04 -8.41
N GLU A 317 7.28 -19.94 -9.73
CA GLU A 317 6.39 -20.69 -10.60
C GLU A 317 7.03 -22.02 -10.98
N VAL A 318 6.29 -23.12 -10.82
CA VAL A 318 6.73 -24.47 -11.17
C VAL A 318 5.67 -25.20 -12.00
N PRO A 319 6.07 -26.19 -12.83
CA PRO A 319 5.11 -27.00 -13.57
C PRO A 319 4.16 -27.77 -12.65
N ALA A 320 2.87 -27.75 -12.97
CA ALA A 320 1.85 -28.59 -12.34
C ALA A 320 1.65 -29.88 -13.14
N SER A 321 1.17 -30.94 -12.47
CA SER A 321 0.86 -32.23 -13.09
C SER A 321 -0.20 -32.13 -14.20
N SER A 322 -1.04 -31.09 -14.17
CA SER A 322 -2.03 -30.76 -15.20
C SER A 322 -1.46 -30.12 -16.47
N GLY A 323 -0.14 -29.88 -16.55
CA GLY A 323 0.49 -29.16 -17.67
C GLY A 323 0.38 -27.63 -17.59
N THR A 324 -0.17 -27.09 -16.50
CA THR A 324 -0.22 -25.64 -16.20
C THR A 324 0.95 -25.24 -15.29
N THR A 325 1.13 -23.96 -14.99
CA THR A 325 2.03 -23.51 -13.91
C THR A 325 1.27 -23.41 -12.58
N ARG A 326 2.01 -23.48 -11.46
CA ARG A 326 1.51 -23.20 -10.10
C ARG A 326 2.57 -22.51 -9.27
N LEU A 327 2.17 -21.92 -8.14
CA LEU A 327 3.12 -21.39 -7.18
C LEU A 327 3.79 -22.50 -6.36
N SER A 328 5.03 -22.22 -5.96
CA SER A 328 5.85 -22.95 -5.00
C SER A 328 6.49 -21.94 -4.07
N PHE A 329 6.34 -22.13 -2.75
CA PHE A 329 6.92 -21.22 -1.76
C PHE A 329 7.33 -21.89 -0.45
N THR A 330 7.50 -23.20 -0.46
CA THR A 330 7.98 -23.98 0.69
C THR A 330 9.05 -24.97 0.23
N VAL A 331 9.89 -25.40 1.18
CA VAL A 331 10.81 -26.52 1.02
C VAL A 331 10.54 -27.53 2.14
N PRO A 332 10.02 -28.74 1.85
CA PRO A 332 9.73 -29.28 0.53
C PRO A 332 8.59 -28.53 -0.17
N ASP A 333 8.60 -28.62 -1.49
CA ASP A 333 7.57 -28.04 -2.35
C ASP A 333 6.23 -28.77 -2.16
N VAL A 334 5.14 -27.99 -2.18
CA VAL A 334 3.76 -28.47 -2.13
C VAL A 334 2.88 -27.59 -3.02
N ASP A 335 1.87 -28.16 -3.69
CA ASP A 335 0.86 -27.34 -4.38
C ASP A 335 0.00 -26.61 -3.34
N PRO A 336 0.05 -25.28 -3.26
CA PRO A 336 -0.67 -24.52 -2.25
C PRO A 336 -2.18 -24.74 -2.23
N ARG A 337 -2.76 -25.07 -3.39
CA ARG A 337 -4.20 -25.30 -3.55
C ARG A 337 -4.66 -26.63 -2.95
N THR A 338 -3.72 -27.50 -2.61
CA THR A 338 -3.99 -28.82 -2.03
C THR A 338 -3.88 -28.83 -0.50
N VAL A 339 -3.29 -27.79 0.10
CA VAL A 339 -3.11 -27.70 1.54
C VAL A 339 -4.37 -27.11 2.18
N PRO A 340 -5.08 -27.84 3.07
CA PRO A 340 -6.27 -27.31 3.73
C PRO A 340 -5.90 -26.16 4.69
N ALA A 341 -6.89 -25.34 5.04
CA ALA A 341 -6.71 -24.32 6.07
C ALA A 341 -6.21 -24.94 7.39
N GLY A 342 -5.11 -24.40 7.92
CA GLY A 342 -4.44 -24.96 9.11
C GLY A 342 -3.47 -26.13 8.85
N GLY A 343 -3.39 -26.65 7.62
CA GLY A 343 -2.49 -27.75 7.23
C GLY A 343 -1.04 -27.34 6.94
N TRP A 344 -0.68 -26.08 7.19
CA TRP A 344 0.59 -25.49 6.77
C TRP A 344 1.75 -25.71 7.75
N GLU A 345 1.48 -26.03 9.01
CA GLU A 345 2.51 -26.12 10.06
C GLU A 345 3.68 -27.06 9.70
N PRO A 346 3.46 -28.29 9.18
CA PRO A 346 4.58 -29.18 8.84
C PRO A 346 5.48 -28.61 7.73
N TYR A 347 4.89 -27.90 6.77
CA TYR A 347 5.64 -27.25 5.68
C TYR A 347 6.41 -26.03 6.18
N LEU A 348 5.81 -25.26 7.08
CA LEU A 348 6.47 -24.12 7.72
C LEU A 348 7.68 -24.55 8.53
N GLU A 349 7.56 -25.62 9.33
CA GLU A 349 8.67 -26.16 10.10
C GLU A 349 9.78 -26.72 9.21
N ALA A 350 9.44 -27.48 8.17
CA ALA A 350 10.41 -28.03 7.24
C ALA A 350 11.14 -26.95 6.43
N ASP A 351 10.40 -25.95 5.96
CA ASP A 351 10.96 -24.80 5.25
C ASP A 351 11.82 -23.94 6.18
N GLY A 352 11.41 -23.78 7.43
CA GLY A 352 12.19 -23.11 8.47
C GLY A 352 13.53 -23.80 8.72
N ARG A 353 13.56 -25.14 8.82
CA ARG A 353 14.82 -25.90 8.92
C ARG A 353 15.70 -25.69 7.68
N HIS A 354 15.13 -25.75 6.49
CA HIS A 354 15.86 -25.52 5.25
C HIS A 354 16.48 -24.11 5.23
N ARG A 355 15.67 -23.06 5.48
CA ARG A 355 16.15 -21.68 5.45
C ARG A 355 17.14 -21.39 6.55
N ARG A 356 16.97 -21.96 7.74
CA ARG A 356 17.95 -21.81 8.82
C ARG A 356 19.34 -22.30 8.37
N ASN A 357 19.41 -23.38 7.60
CA ASN A 357 20.67 -23.90 7.07
C ASN A 357 21.21 -23.06 5.90
N VAL A 358 20.34 -22.56 5.01
CA VAL A 358 20.75 -21.70 3.88
C VAL A 358 21.26 -20.33 4.36
N TRP A 359 20.68 -19.82 5.43
CA TRP A 359 21.06 -18.56 6.07
C TRP A 359 22.10 -18.77 7.20
N GLN A 360 22.74 -19.94 7.26
CA GLN A 360 23.73 -20.25 8.29
C GLN A 360 25.09 -19.67 7.90
N ASP A 361 25.73 -19.01 8.87
CA ASP A 361 27.14 -18.64 8.84
C ASP A 361 27.95 -19.72 9.57
N ASP A 362 29.07 -20.17 8.98
CA ASP A 362 29.96 -21.16 9.60
C ASP A 362 30.84 -20.55 10.71
N ASP A 363 30.95 -19.22 10.77
CA ASP A 363 31.67 -18.49 11.84
C ASP A 363 30.85 -17.28 12.34
N ASP A 364 30.59 -17.22 13.65
CA ASP A 364 29.96 -16.08 14.34
C ASP A 364 30.81 -14.77 14.26
N ARG A 365 32.03 -14.84 13.69
CA ARG A 365 33.01 -13.74 13.58
C ARG A 365 33.11 -13.08 12.20
N GLU A 366 32.61 -13.71 11.15
CA GLU A 366 32.69 -13.19 9.78
C GLU A 366 31.43 -12.40 9.42
N ASP A 367 31.51 -11.53 8.42
CA ASP A 367 30.33 -10.84 7.89
C ASP A 367 29.29 -11.90 7.47
N PRO A 368 28.02 -11.77 7.86
CA PRO A 368 27.06 -12.83 7.60
C PRO A 368 26.98 -13.13 6.10
N ALA A 369 27.10 -14.39 5.69
CA ALA A 369 27.04 -14.86 4.31
C ALA A 369 25.73 -14.44 3.62
N TRP A 370 24.68 -14.19 4.41
CA TRP A 370 23.44 -13.66 3.86
C TRP A 370 23.52 -12.17 3.47
N VAL A 371 24.41 -11.37 4.04
CA VAL A 371 24.68 -9.99 3.61
C VAL A 371 25.17 -10.01 2.17
N ASP A 372 26.18 -10.84 1.89
CA ASP A 372 26.73 -11.03 0.54
C ASP A 372 25.67 -11.55 -0.42
N ARG A 373 24.91 -12.57 -0.01
CA ARG A 373 23.77 -13.07 -0.79
C ARG A 373 22.75 -11.96 -1.11
N CYS A 374 22.41 -11.12 -0.13
CA CYS A 374 21.48 -10.01 -0.34
C CYS A 374 22.07 -8.98 -1.32
N LEU A 375 23.34 -8.61 -1.14
CA LEU A 375 24.05 -7.67 -2.01
C LEU A 375 24.08 -8.17 -3.45
N ASP A 376 24.46 -9.43 -3.68
CA ASP A 376 24.49 -10.04 -5.00
C ASP A 376 23.12 -9.99 -5.69
N LYS A 377 22.06 -10.30 -4.95
CA LYS A 377 20.68 -10.31 -5.48
C LYS A 377 20.16 -8.92 -5.79
N ILE A 378 20.41 -7.96 -4.91
CA ILE A 378 20.03 -6.56 -5.11
C ILE A 378 20.77 -5.99 -6.32
N LEU A 379 22.09 -6.19 -6.40
CA LEU A 379 22.90 -5.73 -7.53
C LEU A 379 22.48 -6.40 -8.84
N GLY A 380 22.17 -7.70 -8.82
CA GLY A 380 21.65 -8.43 -9.97
C GLY A 380 20.32 -7.86 -10.49
N SER A 381 19.39 -7.56 -9.57
CA SER A 381 18.10 -6.96 -9.91
C SER A 381 18.25 -5.55 -10.50
N LEU A 382 19.12 -4.72 -9.92
CA LEU A 382 19.42 -3.38 -10.45
C LEU A 382 20.03 -3.43 -11.85
N ARG A 383 20.93 -4.41 -12.12
CA ARG A 383 21.47 -4.63 -13.47
C ARG A 383 20.38 -5.00 -14.47
N SER A 384 19.52 -5.97 -14.13
CA SER A 384 18.41 -6.38 -15.00
C SER A 384 17.46 -5.21 -15.31
N MET A 385 17.11 -4.39 -14.32
CA MET A 385 16.29 -3.20 -14.54
C MET A 385 16.98 -2.17 -15.45
N SER A 386 18.29 -1.97 -15.29
CA SER A 386 19.06 -1.07 -16.16
C SER A 386 19.05 -1.56 -17.60
N GLU A 387 19.15 -2.88 -17.83
CA GLU A 387 19.10 -3.47 -19.16
C GLU A 387 17.71 -3.38 -19.79
N GLU A 388 16.64 -3.62 -19.03
CA GLU A 388 15.26 -3.44 -19.50
C GLU A 388 14.99 -1.98 -19.90
N ASN A 389 15.41 -1.02 -19.09
CA ASN A 389 15.27 0.40 -19.38
C ASN A 389 16.10 0.85 -20.58
N ALA A 390 17.25 0.22 -20.85
CA ALA A 390 18.05 0.52 -22.03
C ALA A 390 17.43 -0.03 -23.33
N ARG A 391 16.48 -0.97 -23.24
CA ARG A 391 15.78 -1.59 -24.38
C ARG A 391 14.42 -0.93 -24.68
N ALA A 392 13.87 -0.14 -23.76
CA ALA A 392 12.62 0.60 -23.89
C ALA A 392 12.87 2.01 -24.44
#